data_AF-I4DN62-F1
#
_entry.id   AF-I4DN62-F1
#
_cell.length_a   1.000
_cell.length_b   1.000
_cell.length_c   1.000
_cell.angle_alpha   90.00
_cell.angle_beta   90.00
_cell.angle_gamma   90.00
#
_symmetry.space_group_name_H-M   'P 1'
#
loop_
_entity.id
_entity.type
_entity.pdbx_description
1 polymer ?
#
loop_
_entity_poly.entity_id
_entity_poly.type
_entity_poly.pdbx_seq_one_letter_code
_entity_poly.pdbx_strand_id
1 'polypeptide(L)' 'MFAIRSLVKNNAQVLKNVAQQRNMSVVSIPARTKVTKGEMIFLSGLMLVSWCAIPAWVLVNLKHYRGE' A
#
# COMPACT_ATOMS: atom_id res chain seq x y z
N MET A 1 -23.54 12.29 19.50
CA MET A 1 -23.36 11.14 18.57
C MET A 1 -23.65 11.47 17.09
N PHE A 2 -24.49 12.47 16.77
CA PHE A 2 -24.82 12.84 15.39
C PHE A 2 -23.65 13.44 14.57
N ALA A 3 -22.80 14.28 15.17
CA ALA A 3 -21.67 14.90 14.48
C ALA A 3 -20.60 13.88 14.01
N ILE A 4 -20.36 12.84 14.82
CA ILE A 4 -19.40 11.77 14.49
C ILE A 4 -19.90 10.96 13.28
N ARG A 5 -21.20 10.65 13.23
CA ARG A 5 -21.80 9.94 12.08
C ARG A 5 -21.74 10.76 10.80
N SER A 6 -21.86 12.08 10.89
CA SER A 6 -21.73 12.99 9.74
C SER A 6 -20.30 13.04 9.20
N LEU A 7 -19.30 13.11 10.09
CA LEU A 7 -17.89 13.10 9.71
C LEU A 7 -17.48 11.79 9.02
N VAL A 8 -17.94 10.65 9.55
CA VAL A 8 -17.67 9.33 8.96
C VAL A 8 -18.32 9.19 7.57
N LYS A 9 -19.57 9.66 7.40
CA LYS A 9 -20.25 9.65 6.10
C LYS A 9 -19.56 10.55 5.06
N ASN A 10 -19.11 11.74 5.45
CA ASN A 10 -18.44 12.67 4.55
C ASN A 10 -17.06 12.15 4.10
N ASN A 11 -16.29 11.54 5.01
CA ASN A 11 -15.01 10.91 4.64
C ASN A 11 -15.19 9.74 3.67
N ALA A 12 -16.26 8.96 3.80
CA ALA A 12 -16.57 7.89 2.87
C ALA A 12 -16.91 8.42 1.45
N GLN A 13 -17.51 9.61 1.33
CA GLN A 13 -17.74 10.25 0.03
C GLN A 13 -16.45 10.80 -0.57
N VAL A 14 -15.58 11.41 0.24
CA VAL A 14 -14.27 11.89 -0.23
C VAL A 14 -13.42 10.72 -0.71
N LEU A 15 -13.35 9.62 0.03
CA LEU A 15 -12.62 8.41 -0.39
C LEU A 15 -13.16 7.81 -1.70
N LYS A 16 -14.48 7.84 -1.91
CA LYS A 16 -15.11 7.35 -3.15
C LYS A 16 -14.84 8.24 -4.36
N ASN A 17 -14.67 9.55 -4.15
CA ASN A 17 -14.40 10.51 -5.23
C ASN A 17 -12.91 10.72 -5.51
N VAL A 18 -12.02 10.44 -4.53
CA VAL A 18 -10.56 10.47 -4.71
C VAL A 18 -10.10 9.33 -5.63
N ALA A 19 -10.81 8.20 -5.63
CA ALA A 19 -10.74 7.26 -6.74
C ALA A 19 -11.49 7.83 -7.94
N GLN A 20 -10.88 8.82 -8.61
CA GLN A 20 -11.36 9.30 -9.89
C GLN A 20 -11.36 8.09 -10.85
N GLN A 21 -12.53 7.47 -11.01
CA GLN A 21 -12.82 6.48 -12.03
C GLN A 21 -12.85 7.25 -13.35
N ARG A 22 -11.66 7.65 -13.84
CA ARG A 22 -11.48 8.10 -15.23
C ARG A 22 -12.18 7.07 -16.11
N ASN A 23 -12.85 7.52 -17.17
CA ASN A 23 -13.54 6.71 -18.20
C ASN A 23 -12.67 5.55 -18.70
N MET A 24 -12.47 4.53 -17.88
CA MET A 24 -11.81 3.29 -18.19
C MET A 24 -12.89 2.43 -18.77
N SER A 25 -13.17 2.61 -20.07
CA SER A 25 -13.97 1.67 -20.85
C SER A 25 -13.17 0.38 -21.13
N VAL A 26 -12.36 -0.07 -20.17
CA VAL A 26 -11.55 -1.29 -20.28
C VAL A 26 -12.24 -2.35 -19.43
N VAL A 27 -12.94 -3.25 -20.10
CA VAL A 27 -13.43 -4.47 -19.49
C VAL A 27 -12.22 -5.39 -19.32
N SER A 28 -11.79 -5.59 -18.07
CA SER A 28 -10.72 -6.55 -17.78
C SER A 28 -11.22 -7.96 -18.07
N ILE A 29 -10.53 -8.68 -18.95
CA ILE A 29 -10.73 -10.12 -19.12
C ILE A 29 -10.35 -10.86 -17.82
N PRO A 30 -10.95 -12.03 -17.53
CA PRO A 30 -10.59 -12.81 -16.35
C PRO A 30 -9.10 -13.17 -16.38
N ALA A 31 -8.44 -13.12 -15.22
CA ALA A 31 -7.04 -13.48 -15.10
C ALA A 31 -6.79 -14.91 -15.61
N ARG A 32 -5.84 -15.06 -16.53
CA ARG A 32 -5.43 -16.37 -17.08
C ARG A 32 -4.76 -17.23 -15.99
N THR A 33 -4.02 -16.57 -15.10
CA THR A 33 -3.41 -17.15 -13.90
C THR A 33 -3.95 -16.40 -12.69
N LYS A 34 -4.75 -17.09 -11.86
CA LYS A 34 -5.31 -16.49 -10.65
C LYS A 34 -4.22 -16.39 -9.60
N VAL A 35 -3.92 -15.17 -9.16
CA VAL A 35 -3.07 -14.95 -7.99
C VAL A 35 -3.92 -15.13 -6.74
N THR A 36 -3.52 -16.07 -5.89
CA THR A 36 -4.14 -16.30 -4.60
C THR A 36 -3.81 -15.15 -3.64
N LYS A 37 -4.64 -14.96 -2.61
CA LYS A 37 -4.36 -13.95 -1.57
C LYS A 37 -3.02 -14.21 -0.87
N GLY A 38 -2.62 -15.47 -0.73
CA GLY A 38 -1.34 -15.86 -0.14
C GLY A 38 -0.15 -15.40 -0.98
N GLU A 39 -0.19 -15.63 -2.29
CA GLU A 39 0.85 -15.17 -3.22
C GLU A 39 0.96 -13.64 -3.25
N MET A 40 -0.19 -12.95 -3.21
CA MET A 40 -0.22 -11.49 -3.15
C MET A 40 0.44 -10.96 -1.87
N ILE A 41 0.10 -11.52 -0.70
CA ILE A 41 0.70 -11.14 0.58
C ILE A 41 2.20 -11.44 0.58
N PHE A 42 2.59 -12.62 0.12
CA PHE A 42 3.99 -13.02 0.03
C PHE A 42 4.81 -12.05 -0.83
N LEU A 43 4.32 -11.74 -2.03
CA LEU A 43 4.99 -10.81 -2.94
C LEU A 43 5.10 -9.41 -2.33
N SER A 44 4.01 -8.89 -1.76
CA SER A 44 4.02 -7.56 -1.14
C SER A 44 4.95 -7.48 0.08
N GLY A 45 5.04 -8.54 0.89
CA GLY A 45 6.02 -8.65 1.97
C GLY A 45 7.45 -8.66 1.46
N LEU A 46 7.74 -9.44 0.41
CA LEU A 46 9.06 -9.51 -0.21
C LEU A 46 9.50 -8.13 -0.74
N MET A 47 8.62 -7.42 -1.46
CA MET A 47 8.91 -6.09 -1.97
C MET A 47 9.27 -5.10 -0.85
N LEU A 48 8.53 -5.11 0.26
CA LEU A 48 8.80 -4.22 1.40
C LEU A 48 10.11 -4.56 2.10
N VAL A 49 10.38 -5.85 2.35
CA VAL A 49 11.62 -6.28 2.99
C VAL A 49 12.82 -5.93 2.12
N SER A 50 12.76 -6.20 0.82
CA SER A 50 13.83 -5.85 -0.13
C SER A 50 14.10 -4.35 -0.16
N TRP A 51 13.05 -3.52 -0.13
CA TRP A 51 13.19 -2.07 -0.09
C TRP A 51 13.83 -1.57 1.21
N CYS A 52 13.44 -2.16 2.35
CA CYS A 52 13.89 -1.71 3.68
C CYS A 52 15.23 -2.31 4.12
N ALA A 53 15.70 -3.39 3.50
CA ALA A 53 16.89 -4.13 3.94
C ALA A 53 18.17 -3.25 3.97
N ILE A 54 18.45 -2.53 2.88
CA ILE A 54 19.66 -1.71 2.76
C ILE A 54 19.59 -0.50 3.70
N PRO A 55 18.51 0.32 3.71
CA PRO A 55 18.39 1.42 4.66
C PRO A 55 18.49 0.96 6.11
N ALA A 56 17.84 -0.15 6.48
CA ALA A 56 17.92 -0.70 7.83
C ALA A 56 19.36 -1.09 8.20
N TRP A 57 20.08 -1.75 7.30
CA TRP A 57 21.49 -2.08 7.52
C TRP A 57 22.36 -0.85 7.76
N VAL A 58 22.19 0.18 6.92
CA VAL A 58 22.95 1.43 7.02
C VAL A 58 22.65 2.14 8.35
N LEU A 59 21.37 2.25 8.72
CA LEU A 59 20.94 2.92 9.95
C LEU A 59 21.44 2.19 11.20
N VAL A 60 21.44 0.85 11.21
CA VAL A 60 21.99 0.06 12.32
C VAL A 60 23.51 0.26 12.45
N ASN A 61 24.21 0.35 11.33
CA ASN A 61 25.66 0.49 11.29
C ASN A 61 26.16 1.94 11.33
N LEU A 62 25.27 2.91 11.51
CA LEU A 62 25.62 4.33 11.49
C LEU A 62 26.67 4.71 12.54
N LYS A 63 26.70 3.99 13.68
CA LYS A 63 27.72 4.14 14.73
C LYS A 63 29.09 3.66 14.27
N HIS A 64 29.17 2.54 13.56
CA HIS A 64 30.44 2.03 13.01
C HIS A 64 31.01 2.96 11.93
N TYR A 65 30.15 3.62 11.15
CA TYR A 65 30.59 4.60 10.15
C TYR A 65 31.02 5.94 10.76
N ARG A 66 30.69 6.22 12.02
CA ARG A 66 30.91 7.53 12.65
C ARG A 66 32.35 7.79 13.09
N GLY A 67 33.23 6.80 12.97
CA GLY A 67 34.68 6.99 13.15
C GLY A 67 35.12 7.38 14.56
N GLU A 68 34.34 7.02 15.59
CA GLU A 68 34.66 7.23 17.01
C GLU A 68 34.42 5.95 17.82
#